data_AF-A0A1B6DJN1-F1
#
_entry.id   AF-A0A1B6DJN1-F1
#
_cell.length_a   1.000
_cell.length_b   1.000
_cell.length_c   1.000
_cell.angle_alpha   90.00
_cell.angle_beta   90.00
_cell.angle_gamma   90.00
#
_symmetry.space_group_name_H-M   'P 1'
#
loop_
_entity.id
_entity.type
_entity.pdbx_description
1 polymer ?
#
loop_
_entity_poly.entity_id
_entity_poly.type
_entity_poly.pdbx_seq_one_letter_code
_entity_poly.pdbx_strand_id
1 'polypeptide(L)'
;MSTIEDFLCILSNEKKRLISLCIKWQEVLDTQSKCIPEEAAGHILSAIGQTKLLLQNKIEQFQILIQDCKLQRGSKKVLIDDLVGFWDLISMQVEDLDQKFEMLEGLMKQNWKNSEELYLQPGR
;
A
#
# COMPACT_ATOMS: atom_id res chain seq x y z
N MET A 1 5.46 19.66 16.49
CA MET A 1 4.41 20.16 15.58
C MET A 1 4.85 19.79 14.18
N SER A 2 4.07 18.97 13.46
CA SER A 2 4.35 18.66 12.06
C SER A 2 4.08 19.90 11.20
N THR A 3 4.99 20.20 10.28
CA THR A 3 4.87 21.29 9.33
C THR A 3 4.26 20.81 8.02
N ILE A 4 3.82 21.75 7.18
CA ILE A 4 3.35 21.48 5.81
C ILE A 4 4.45 20.76 4.99
N GLU A 5 5.72 21.11 5.22
CA GLU A 5 6.86 20.49 4.54
C GLU A 5 7.07 19.04 4.97
N ASP A 6 6.83 18.73 6.26
CA ASP A 6 6.89 17.35 6.76
C ASP A 6 5.85 16.47 6.06
N PHE A 7 4.61 16.94 5.91
CA PHE A 7 3.57 16.20 5.20
C PHE A 7 3.89 15.98 3.72
N LEU A 8 4.48 16.97 3.04
CA LEU A 8 4.92 16.81 1.64
C LEU A 8 6.02 15.77 1.50
N CYS A 9 6.99 15.77 2.44
CA CYS A 9 8.08 14.81 2.45
C CYS A 9 7.57 13.38 2.67
N ILE A 10 6.76 13.19 3.71
CA ILE A 10 6.16 11.90 4.06
C ILE A 10 5.31 11.39 2.89
N LEU A 11 4.45 12.23 2.32
CA LEU A 11 3.60 11.86 1.20
C LEU A 11 4.39 11.44 -0.04
N SER A 12 5.47 12.17 -0.36
CA SER A 12 6.35 11.84 -1.49
C SER A 12 7.04 10.50 -1.30
N ASN A 13 7.52 10.24 -0.09
CA ASN A 13 8.21 8.99 0.25
C ASN A 13 7.25 7.80 0.18
N GLU A 14 6.07 7.91 0.79
CA GLU A 14 5.07 6.83 0.75
C GLU A 14 4.56 6.58 -0.66
N LYS A 15 4.31 7.64 -1.45
CA LYS A 15 3.93 7.49 -2.86
C LYS A 15 4.98 6.69 -3.64
N LYS A 16 6.26 7.01 -3.49
CA LYS A 16 7.35 6.28 -4.16
C LYS A 16 7.39 4.81 -3.71
N ARG A 17 7.33 4.57 -2.40
CA ARG A 17 7.37 3.23 -1.81
C ARG A 17 6.22 2.34 -2.32
N LEU A 18 4.98 2.84 -2.30
CA LEU A 18 3.80 2.13 -2.78
C LEU A 18 3.85 1.84 -4.29
N ILE A 19 4.35 2.78 -5.09
CA ILE A 19 4.58 2.55 -6.53
C ILE A 19 5.61 1.45 -6.74
N SER A 20 6.73 1.49 -6.02
CA SER A 20 7.76 0.44 -6.09
C SER A 20 7.22 -0.93 -5.68
N LEU A 21 6.36 -1.01 -4.66
CA LEU A 21 5.67 -2.25 -4.30
C LEU A 21 4.78 -2.76 -5.43
N CYS A 22 3.96 -1.89 -6.04
CA CYS A 22 3.15 -2.28 -7.19
C CYS A 22 3.98 -2.85 -8.33
N ILE A 23 5.10 -2.21 -8.66
CA ILE A 23 6.00 -2.64 -9.74
C ILE A 23 6.62 -4.00 -9.41
N LYS A 24 7.19 -4.14 -8.20
CA LYS A 24 7.79 -5.40 -7.74
C LYS A 24 6.80 -6.57 -7.85
N TRP A 25 5.58 -6.38 -7.33
CA TRP A 25 4.59 -7.45 -7.29
C TRP A 25 3.97 -7.75 -8.66
N GLN A 26 3.89 -6.75 -9.54
CA GLN A 26 3.54 -6.97 -10.94
C GLN A 26 4.62 -7.81 -11.65
N GLU A 27 5.91 -7.50 -11.43
CA GLU A 27 7.02 -8.27 -11.99
C GLU A 27 7.02 -9.73 -11.49
N VAL A 28 6.69 -9.96 -10.21
CA VAL A 28 6.52 -11.32 -9.66
C VAL A 28 5.42 -12.08 -10.41
N LEU A 29 4.26 -11.46 -10.65
CA LEU A 29 3.18 -12.07 -11.44
C LEU A 29 3.65 -12.39 -12.86
N ASP A 30 4.33 -11.46 -13.53
CA ASP A 30 4.73 -11.61 -14.92
C ASP A 30 5.81 -12.71 -15.08
N THR A 31 6.77 -12.77 -14.15
CA THR A 31 7.92 -13.68 -14.23
C THR A 31 7.65 -15.08 -13.65
N GLN A 32 6.79 -15.18 -12.63
CA GLN A 32 6.50 -16.44 -11.94
C GLN A 32 5.07 -16.93 -12.13
N SER A 33 4.31 -16.39 -13.09
CA SER A 33 2.90 -16.76 -13.36
C SER A 33 2.57 -18.25 -13.34
N LYS A 34 3.50 -19.12 -13.75
CA LYS A 34 3.31 -20.58 -13.77
C LYS A 34 3.51 -21.27 -12.41
N CYS A 35 4.19 -20.62 -11.49
CA CYS A 35 4.55 -21.14 -10.16
C CYS A 35 3.67 -20.59 -9.05
N ILE A 36 2.95 -19.50 -9.31
CA ILE A 36 2.05 -18.86 -8.35
C ILE A 36 0.69 -19.57 -8.40
N PRO A 37 0.18 -20.10 -7.28
CA PRO A 37 -1.18 -20.60 -7.18
C PRO A 37 -2.22 -19.51 -7.48
N GLU A 38 -3.36 -19.88 -8.06
CA GLU A 38 -4.42 -18.94 -8.43
C GLU A 38 -4.87 -18.04 -7.27
N GLU A 39 -5.00 -18.62 -6.06
CA GLU A 39 -5.33 -17.89 -4.84
C GLU A 39 -4.29 -16.81 -4.51
N ALA A 40 -3.01 -17.17 -4.50
CA ALA A 40 -1.91 -16.22 -4.26
C ALA A 40 -1.86 -15.13 -5.34
N ALA A 41 -2.06 -15.49 -6.61
CA ALA A 41 -2.13 -14.52 -7.71
C ALA A 41 -3.31 -13.54 -7.51
N GLY A 42 -4.47 -14.03 -7.08
CA GLY A 42 -5.62 -13.21 -6.71
C GLY A 42 -5.31 -12.23 -5.57
N HIS A 43 -4.61 -12.69 -4.54
CA HIS A 43 -4.16 -11.81 -3.44
C HIS A 43 -3.19 -10.72 -3.93
N ILE A 44 -2.23 -11.06 -4.79
CA ILE A 44 -1.30 -10.07 -5.36
C ILE A 44 -2.05 -9.02 -6.19
N LEU A 45 -2.93 -9.46 -7.10
CA LEU A 45 -3.73 -8.55 -7.94
C LEU A 45 -4.60 -7.62 -7.09
N SER A 46 -5.23 -8.16 -6.03
CA SER A 46 -6.03 -7.39 -5.10
C SER A 46 -5.19 -6.35 -4.34
N ALA A 47 -4.03 -6.72 -3.81
CA ALA A 47 -3.13 -5.81 -3.11
C ALA A 47 -2.60 -4.69 -4.03
N ILE A 48 -2.21 -5.01 -5.27
CA ILE A 48 -1.82 -4.02 -6.28
C ILE A 48 -2.98 -3.07 -6.59
N GLY A 49 -4.19 -3.61 -6.81
CA GLY A 49 -5.39 -2.83 -7.10
C GLY A 49 -5.73 -1.84 -5.99
N GLN A 50 -5.75 -2.31 -4.74
CA GLN A 50 -6.00 -1.47 -3.57
C GLN A 50 -4.94 -0.39 -3.40
N THR A 51 -3.67 -0.73 -3.62
CA THR A 51 -2.56 0.25 -3.58
C THR A 51 -2.73 1.33 -4.65
N LYS A 52 -3.08 0.96 -5.88
CA LYS A 52 -3.36 1.91 -6.96
C LYS A 52 -4.54 2.83 -6.63
N LEU A 53 -5.60 2.29 -6.02
CA LEU A 53 -6.74 3.09 -5.58
C LEU A 53 -6.36 4.07 -4.47
N LEU A 54 -5.54 3.66 -3.49
CA LEU A 54 -5.03 4.54 -2.45
C LEU A 54 -4.21 5.69 -3.05
N LEU A 55 -3.33 5.37 -4.01
CA LEU A 55 -2.50 6.34 -4.74
C LEU A 55 -3.32 7.35 -5.54
N GLN A 56 -4.33 6.89 -6.29
CA GLN A 56 -5.14 7.76 -7.15
C GLN A 56 -6.19 8.57 -6.39
N ASN A 57 -6.70 8.05 -5.27
CA ASN A 57 -7.78 8.73 -4.54
C ASN A 57 -7.24 9.48 -3.33
N LYS A 58 -6.71 8.75 -2.34
CA LYS A 58 -6.40 9.34 -1.03
C LYS A 58 -5.12 10.16 -1.06
N ILE A 59 -4.06 9.65 -1.70
CA ILE A 59 -2.78 10.36 -1.82
C ILE A 59 -2.95 11.66 -2.64
N GLU A 60 -3.70 11.61 -3.75
CA GLU A 60 -4.01 12.82 -4.55
C GLU A 60 -4.85 13.83 -3.76
N GLN A 61 -5.91 13.39 -3.07
CA GLN A 61 -6.71 14.26 -2.21
C GLN A 61 -5.89 14.91 -1.10
N PHE A 62 -4.98 14.16 -0.47
CA PHE A 62 -4.11 14.72 0.57
C PHE A 62 -3.16 15.77 0.02
N GLN A 63 -2.61 15.55 -1.18
CA GLN A 63 -1.78 16.55 -1.85
C GLN A 63 -2.54 17.87 -2.09
N ILE A 64 -3.82 17.79 -2.47
CA ILE A 64 -4.69 18.97 -2.64
C ILE A 64 -4.91 19.67 -1.28
N LEU A 65 -5.23 18.92 -0.22
CA LEU A 65 -5.44 19.48 1.12
C LEU A 65 -4.20 20.21 1.64
N ILE A 66 -3.01 19.65 1.44
CA ILE A 66 -1.75 20.29 1.81
C ILE A 66 -1.57 21.62 1.05
N GLN A 67 -1.91 21.65 -0.24
CA GLN A 67 -1.83 22.88 -1.05
C GLN A 67 -2.84 23.94 -0.59
N ASP A 68 -4.08 23.54 -0.30
CA ASP A 68 -5.12 24.44 0.20
C ASP A 68 -4.74 25.04 1.56
N CYS A 69 -4.18 24.22 2.46
CA CYS A 69 -3.65 24.68 3.74
C CYS A 69 -2.51 25.68 3.56
N LYS A 70 -1.55 25.39 2.65
CA LYS A 70 -0.41 26.28 2.36
C LYS A 70 -0.84 27.63 1.76
N LEU A 71 -1.81 27.62 0.85
CA LEU A 71 -2.26 28.82 0.14
C LEU A 71 -3.35 29.59 0.90
N GLN A 72 -3.86 29.05 2.00
CA GLN A 72 -5.05 29.55 2.70
C GLN A 72 -6.25 29.74 1.75
N ARG A 73 -6.38 28.85 0.75
CA ARG A 73 -7.45 28.89 -0.26
C ARG A 73 -8.53 27.88 0.09
N GLY A 74 -9.79 28.24 -0.20
CA GLY A 74 -10.96 27.41 0.07
C GLY A 74 -12.05 28.15 0.84
N SER A 75 -13.30 27.70 0.72
CA SER A 75 -14.45 28.23 1.47
C SER A 75 -14.45 27.81 2.94
N LYS A 76 -13.74 26.72 3.27
CA LYS A 76 -13.41 26.28 4.63
C LYS A 76 -11.89 26.34 4.78
N LYS A 77 -11.40 27.01 5.83
CA LYS A 77 -9.96 27.04 6.15
C LYS A 77 -9.53 25.63 6.56
N VAL A 78 -8.71 24.97 5.74
CA VAL A 78 -8.06 23.71 6.10
C VAL A 78 -6.98 24.01 7.15
N LEU A 79 -7.10 23.41 8.33
CA LEU A 79 -6.15 23.55 9.43
C LEU A 79 -5.12 22.41 9.40
N ILE A 80 -4.00 22.61 10.11
CA ILE A 80 -2.99 21.55 10.29
C ILE A 80 -3.61 20.30 10.92
N ASP A 81 -4.58 20.45 11.83
CA ASP A 81 -5.28 19.32 12.46
C ASP A 81 -6.10 18.50 11.45
N ASP A 82 -6.66 19.13 10.41
CA ASP A 82 -7.35 18.41 9.33
C ASP A 82 -6.36 17.55 8.53
N LEU A 83 -5.13 18.03 8.34
CA LEU A 83 -4.07 17.27 7.67
C LEU A 83 -3.62 16.08 8.50
N VAL A 84 -3.49 16.24 9.82
CA VAL A 84 -3.16 15.15 10.74
C VAL A 84 -4.22 14.05 10.64
N GLY A 85 -5.50 14.41 10.81
CA GLY A 85 -6.58 13.43 10.78
C GLY A 85 -6.72 12.72 9.42
N PHE A 86 -6.49 13.42 8.31
CA PHE A 86 -6.50 12.79 7.00
C PHE A 86 -5.29 11.87 6.79
N TRP A 87 -4.12 12.26 7.31
CA TRP A 87 -2.93 11.43 7.27
C TRP A 87 -3.11 10.13 8.06
N ASP A 88 -3.70 10.18 9.25
CA ASP A 88 -3.98 8.99 10.07
C ASP A 88 -4.83 7.96 9.29
N LEU A 89 -5.83 8.42 8.53
CA LEU A 89 -6.63 7.56 7.66
C LEU A 89 -5.84 6.93 6.51
N ILE A 90 -4.87 7.64 5.95
CA ILE A 90 -3.96 7.11 4.93
C ILE A 90 -3.03 6.09 5.57
N SER A 91 -2.40 6.43 6.70
CA SER A 91 -1.46 5.56 7.40
C SER A 91 -2.08 4.23 7.78
N MET A 92 -3.31 4.20 8.29
CA MET A 92 -4.00 2.93 8.58
C MET A 92 -4.21 2.06 7.33
N GLN A 93 -4.56 2.66 6.18
CA GLN A 93 -4.68 1.92 4.92
C GLN A 93 -3.33 1.45 4.39
N VAL A 94 -2.27 2.24 4.59
CA VAL A 94 -0.90 1.86 4.24
C VAL A 94 -0.44 0.67 5.07
N GLU A 95 -0.69 0.69 6.39
CA GLU A 95 -0.34 -0.43 7.28
C GLU A 95 -1.07 -1.73 6.89
N ASP A 96 -2.35 -1.66 6.54
CA ASP A 96 -3.12 -2.81 6.06
C ASP A 96 -2.55 -3.39 4.74
N LEU A 97 -2.12 -2.51 3.81
CA LEU A 97 -1.44 -2.93 2.59
C LEU A 97 -0.06 -3.56 2.88
N ASP A 98 0.68 -2.99 3.83
CA ASP A 98 2.00 -3.51 4.22
C ASP A 98 1.89 -4.92 4.81
N GLN A 99 0.89 -5.18 5.65
CA GLN A 99 0.60 -6.53 6.16
C GLN A 99 0.27 -7.51 5.03
N LYS A 100 -0.53 -7.09 4.04
CA LYS A 100 -0.85 -7.92 2.86
C LYS A 100 0.39 -8.26 2.05
N PHE A 101 1.26 -7.28 1.80
CA PHE A 101 2.51 -7.52 1.07
C PHE A 101 3.51 -8.35 1.87
N GLU A 102 3.57 -8.20 3.19
CA GLU A 102 4.40 -9.03 4.06
C GLU A 102 3.94 -10.50 4.05
N MET A 103 2.62 -10.74 4.12
CA MET A 103 2.04 -12.08 3.97
C MET A 103 2.44 -12.71 2.63
N LEU A 104 2.28 -11.97 1.53
CA LEU A 104 2.65 -12.42 0.20
C LEU A 104 4.16 -12.70 0.08
N GLU A 105 5.00 -11.87 0.69
CA GLU A 105 6.45 -12.07 0.74
C GLU A 105 6.80 -13.38 1.49
N GLY A 106 6.08 -13.67 2.57
CA GLY A 106 6.19 -14.94 3.30
C GLY A 106 5.85 -16.15 2.44
N LEU A 107 4.72 -16.09 1.72
CA LEU A 107 4.30 -17.13 0.79
C LEU A 107 5.35 -17.34 -0.32
N MET A 108 5.82 -16.25 -0.93
CA MET A 108 6.85 -16.31 -1.98
C MET A 108 8.13 -17.01 -1.48
N LYS A 109 8.61 -16.66 -0.28
CA LYS A 109 9.80 -17.29 0.35
C LYS A 109 9.61 -18.77 0.62
N GLN A 110 8.37 -19.23 0.80
CA GLN A 110 8.01 -20.63 0.99
C GLN A 110 7.71 -21.35 -0.34
N ASN A 111 8.01 -20.73 -1.49
CA ASN A 111 7.64 -21.22 -2.83
C ASN A 111 6.13 -21.44 -2.96
N TRP A 112 5.35 -20.52 -2.41
CA TRP A 112 3.89 -20.51 -2.47
C TRP A 112 3.20 -21.70 -1.82
N LYS A 113 3.92 -22.44 -0.98
CA LYS A 113 3.35 -23.53 -0.19
C LYS A 113 2.41 -22.94 0.85
N ASN A 114 1.17 -23.37 0.84
CA ASN A 114 0.25 -23.05 1.94
C ASN A 114 0.75 -23.75 3.21
N SER A 115 0.62 -23.08 4.35
CA SER A 115 0.92 -23.62 5.69
C SER A 115 0.28 -25.00 5.94
N GLU A 116 -0.79 -25.36 5.22
CA GLU A 116 -1.47 -26.64 5.34
C GLU A 116 -0.73 -27.82 4.67
N GLU A 117 0.14 -27.59 3.68
CA GLU A 117 0.88 -28.68 3.02
C GLU A 117 2.02 -29.25 3.89
N LEU A 118 2.40 -28.58 4.99
CA LEU A 118 3.42 -29.08 5.91
C LEU A 118 2.89 -30.17 6.87
N TYR A 119 1.57 -30.35 6.96
CA TYR A 119 0.93 -31.33 7.86
C TYR A 119 0.42 -32.59 7.14
N LEU A 120 0.58 -32.68 5.81
CA LEU A 120 0.28 -33.86 5.03
C LEU A 120 1.56 -34.54 4.52
N GLN A 121 2.37 -35.02 5.45
CA GLN A 121 3.28 -36.14 5.18
C GLN A 121 2.71 -37.39 5.87
N PRO A 122 1.77 -38.14 5.25
CA PRO A 122 1.59 -39.52 5.63
C PRO A 122 2.76 -40.29 5.04
N GLY A 123 3.51 -40.98 5.91
CA GLY A 123 4.66 -41.76 5.52
C GLY A 123 4.41 -42.64 4.28
N ARG A 124 5.40 -42.65 3.40
CA ARG A 124 5.64 -43.72 2.44
C ARG A 124 7.14 -43.94 2.35
#